data_AF-A0A9P3JBS3-F1
#
_entry.id   AF-A0A9P3JBS3-F1
#
_cell.length_a   1.000
_cell.length_b   1.000
_cell.length_c   1.000
_cell.angle_alpha   90.00
_cell.angle_beta   90.00
_cell.angle_gamma   90.00
#
_symmetry.space_group_name_H-M   'P 1'
#
loop_
_entity.id
_entity.type
_entity.pdbx_description
1 polymer ?
#
loop_
_entity_poly.entity_id
_entity_poly.type
_entity_poly.pdbx_seq_one_letter_code
_entity_poly.pdbx_strand_id
1 'polypeptide(L)'
;MNNLMTQSWVIDKNTGFTRLATAADIEQGRMAGLGGPAGAAPPAADEEEEEEKGPGMDLTEFDAKVAEVRKDMESIATAISSLASLHQEAKAAVRSASVVALHKRMDDDVGTISRLAKAIRQRIEGIQEENEANRKYPRCGAGSATDRHRTSVTMTLGKKLKDLMGEFMDLRNRMAEDHRSTVERRVYIVTGEKLPDEDVDRIIETGQSENFIQAAISAQGQSAAMEDVVAEIQERHNAVMDITQQLQELHQMFLDMATMVEAQGEMLDSIESHVGEAVEQTSTAKQQLQTAVVIQQNTRKWYIIGGVAFLVILLIIIIPLVSSAMK
;
A
#
# COMPACT_ATOMS: atom_id res chain seq x y z
N MET A 1 16.07 47.28 -8.84
CA MET A 1 17.52 47.40 -9.13
C MET A 1 18.24 47.04 -7.83
N ASN A 2 18.88 45.88 -7.64
CA ASN A 2 19.81 45.19 -8.53
C ASN A 2 19.97 43.68 -8.19
N ASN A 3 20.04 42.90 -9.27
CA ASN A 3 20.94 41.77 -9.53
C ASN A 3 20.93 40.54 -8.59
N LEU A 4 19.96 39.65 -8.82
CA LEU A 4 20.15 38.22 -8.55
C LEU A 4 20.95 37.63 -9.72
N MET A 5 22.27 37.49 -9.56
CA MET A 5 23.08 36.68 -10.47
C MET A 5 22.56 35.25 -10.46
N THR A 6 21.91 34.83 -11.55
CA THR A 6 21.56 33.45 -11.81
C THR A 6 22.86 32.63 -11.95
N GLN A 7 23.17 31.82 -10.94
CA GLN A 7 24.28 30.87 -11.04
C GLN A 7 23.86 29.73 -11.97
N SER A 8 24.43 29.71 -13.18
CA SER A 8 24.20 28.67 -14.18
C SER A 8 25.24 27.54 -14.02
N TRP A 9 24.81 26.29 -14.12
CA TRP A 9 25.68 25.12 -14.02
C TRP A 9 25.95 24.55 -15.41
N VAL A 10 27.21 24.21 -15.69
CA VAL A 10 27.65 23.62 -16.97
C VAL A 10 28.25 22.25 -16.70
N ILE A 11 27.88 21.27 -17.54
CA ILE A 11 28.42 19.91 -17.50
C ILE A 11 29.70 19.87 -18.32
N ASP A 12 30.81 19.52 -17.69
CA ASP A 12 32.09 19.33 -18.36
C ASP A 12 32.05 18.05 -19.21
N LYS A 13 32.25 18.18 -20.53
CA LYS A 13 32.10 17.05 -21.47
C LYS A 13 33.18 15.99 -21.36
N ASN A 14 34.31 16.27 -20.71
CA ASN A 14 35.42 15.35 -20.61
C ASN A 14 35.38 14.53 -19.32
N THR A 15 34.75 15.09 -18.28
CA THR A 15 34.69 14.48 -16.94
C THR A 15 33.26 14.14 -16.47
N GLY A 16 32.23 14.69 -17.12
CA GLY A 16 30.82 14.42 -16.81
C GLY A 16 30.28 15.09 -15.54
N PHE A 17 31.10 15.88 -14.84
CA PHE A 17 30.71 16.55 -13.60
C PHE A 17 30.16 17.97 -13.86
N THR A 18 29.19 18.40 -13.04
CA THR A 18 28.64 19.76 -13.09
C THR A 18 29.54 20.74 -12.34
N ARG A 19 29.85 21.88 -12.95
CA ARG A 19 30.55 23.00 -12.30
C ARG A 19 29.86 24.33 -12.59
N LEU A 20 30.12 25.34 -11.76
CA LEU A 20 29.60 26.69 -11.96
C LEU A 20 30.16 27.33 -13.24
N ALA A 21 29.28 27.92 -14.04
CA ALA A 21 29.62 28.58 -15.29
C ALA A 21 30.55 29.78 -15.04
N THR A 22 31.64 29.86 -15.79
CA THR A 22 32.54 31.02 -15.77
C THR A 22 32.09 32.07 -16.78
N ALA A 23 32.55 33.31 -16.63
CA ALA A 23 32.21 34.41 -17.57
C ALA A 23 32.58 34.06 -19.04
N ALA A 24 33.64 33.27 -19.24
CA ALA A 24 34.05 32.80 -20.57
C ALA A 24 33.06 31.77 -21.18
N ASP A 25 32.45 30.92 -20.35
CA ASP A 25 31.46 29.92 -20.80
C ASP A 25 30.15 30.62 -21.26
N ILE A 26 29.77 31.69 -20.57
CA ILE A 26 28.60 32.52 -20.92
C ILE A 26 28.83 33.26 -22.25
N GLU A 27 30.05 33.75 -22.48
CA GLU A 27 30.41 34.47 -23.70
C GLU A 27 30.51 33.53 -24.92
N GLN A 28 31.03 32.31 -24.74
CA GLN A 28 31.01 31.26 -25.77
C GLN A 28 29.60 30.77 -26.11
N GLY A 29 28.71 30.62 -25.11
CA GLY A 29 27.31 30.29 -25.33
C GLY A 29 26.57 31.35 -26.15
N ARG A 30 26.92 32.63 -25.97
CA ARG A 30 26.33 33.75 -26.73
C ARG A 30 26.82 33.81 -28.18
N MET A 31 28.04 33.38 -28.46
CA MET A 31 28.63 33.35 -29.82
C MET A 31 28.20 32.12 -30.64
N ALA A 32 27.76 31.04 -29.99
CA ALA A 32 27.22 29.85 -30.68
C ALA A 32 25.76 30.03 -31.16
N GLY A 33 25.09 31.12 -30.75
CA GLY A 33 23.67 31.38 -31.04
C GLY A 33 23.37 32.15 -32.33
N LEU A 34 24.37 32.54 -33.13
CA LEU A 34 24.16 33.32 -34.35
C LEU A 34 24.56 32.51 -35.59
N GLY A 35 23.65 31.67 -36.07
CA GLY A 35 23.88 30.87 -37.27
C GLY A 35 22.74 29.91 -37.65
N GLY A 36 21.49 30.38 -37.68
CA GLY A 36 20.36 29.63 -38.20
C GLY A 36 19.38 30.56 -38.92
N PRO A 37 18.82 30.17 -40.08
CA PRO A 37 17.96 31.07 -40.86
C PRO A 37 16.70 31.43 -40.08
N ALA A 38 16.42 32.74 -40.04
CA ALA A 38 15.16 33.31 -39.59
C ALA A 38 14.00 32.71 -40.40
N GLY A 39 13.03 32.09 -39.73
CA GLY A 39 11.86 31.51 -40.40
C GLY A 39 11.29 30.27 -39.72
N ALA A 40 11.14 30.29 -38.40
CA ALA A 40 10.12 29.52 -37.73
C ALA A 40 9.77 30.30 -36.46
N ALA A 41 8.56 30.85 -36.41
CA ALA A 41 8.01 31.25 -35.13
C ALA A 41 8.13 30.04 -34.19
N PRO A 42 8.55 30.23 -32.92
CA PRO A 42 8.37 29.16 -31.95
C PRO A 42 6.89 28.73 -32.04
N PRO A 43 6.57 27.41 -32.00
CA PRO A 43 5.20 27.04 -31.73
C PRO A 43 4.80 27.86 -30.50
N ALA A 44 3.61 28.47 -30.56
CA ALA A 44 3.07 29.16 -29.40
C ALA A 44 3.38 28.27 -28.19
N ALA A 45 3.99 28.85 -27.15
CA ALA A 45 3.92 28.20 -25.87
C ALA A 45 2.42 28.04 -25.67
N ASP A 46 1.92 26.82 -25.91
CA ASP A 46 0.60 26.43 -25.44
C ASP A 46 0.68 26.82 -23.99
N GLU A 47 -0.07 27.86 -23.63
CA GLU A 47 -0.36 28.15 -22.24
C GLU A 47 -0.78 26.78 -21.72
N GLU A 48 0.06 26.17 -20.88
CA GLU A 48 -0.32 24.99 -20.13
C GLU A 48 -1.49 25.50 -19.28
N GLU A 49 -2.69 25.48 -19.85
CA GLU A 49 -3.92 25.55 -19.11
C GLU A 49 -3.72 24.47 -18.05
N GLU A 50 -3.56 24.89 -16.79
CA GLU A 50 -3.67 23.98 -15.66
C GLU A 50 -5.07 23.36 -15.83
N GLU A 51 -5.14 22.21 -16.50
CA GLU A 51 -6.37 21.46 -16.65
C GLU A 51 -6.85 21.19 -15.23
N GLU A 52 -7.84 21.98 -14.80
CA GLU A 52 -8.46 21.83 -13.49
C GLU A 52 -8.87 20.37 -13.38
N LYS A 53 -8.20 19.62 -12.50
CA LYS A 53 -8.45 18.19 -12.34
C LYS A 53 -9.94 18.04 -12.04
N GLY A 54 -10.68 17.49 -13.00
CA GLY A 54 -12.10 17.24 -12.83
C GLY A 54 -12.31 16.45 -11.52
N PRO A 55 -13.46 16.63 -10.84
CA PRO A 55 -13.66 16.19 -9.46
C PRO A 55 -13.35 14.71 -9.19
N GLY A 56 -13.49 13.83 -10.19
CA GLY A 56 -13.12 12.40 -10.05
C GLY A 56 -11.62 12.09 -10.13
N MET A 57 -10.80 13.02 -10.60
CA MET A 57 -9.33 12.91 -10.65
C MET A 57 -8.65 13.55 -9.43
N ASP A 58 -9.40 14.30 -8.62
CA ASP A 58 -8.92 14.75 -7.32
C ASP A 58 -8.90 13.57 -6.34
N LEU A 59 -7.73 13.34 -5.74
CA LEU A 59 -7.49 12.25 -4.81
C LEU A 59 -7.46 12.73 -3.35
N THR A 60 -7.60 14.04 -3.08
CA THR A 60 -7.44 14.59 -1.72
C THR A 60 -8.32 13.91 -0.68
N GLU A 61 -9.62 13.77 -0.96
CA GLU A 61 -10.57 13.10 -0.06
C GLU A 61 -10.28 11.59 0.07
N PHE A 62 -9.92 10.95 -1.05
CA PHE A 62 -9.56 9.53 -1.08
C PHE A 62 -8.32 9.25 -0.23
N ASP A 63 -7.26 10.04 -0.41
CA ASP A 63 -6.00 9.92 0.32
C ASP A 63 -6.21 10.17 1.81
N ALA A 64 -7.10 11.10 2.18
CA ALA A 64 -7.47 11.35 3.57
C ALA A 64 -8.15 10.13 4.21
N LYS A 65 -9.12 9.50 3.51
CA LYS A 65 -9.79 8.27 3.98
C LYS A 65 -8.79 7.11 4.09
N VAL A 66 -7.91 6.94 3.11
CA VAL A 66 -6.84 5.93 3.13
C VAL A 66 -5.90 6.14 4.32
N ALA A 67 -5.50 7.38 4.61
CA ALA A 67 -4.64 7.70 5.73
C ALA A 67 -5.30 7.39 7.08
N GLU A 68 -6.60 7.67 7.22
CA GLU A 68 -7.37 7.32 8.42
C GLU A 68 -7.42 5.79 8.63
N VAL A 69 -7.70 5.03 7.57
CA VAL A 69 -7.69 3.56 7.63
C VAL A 69 -6.32 3.02 8.02
N ARG A 70 -5.22 3.57 7.47
CA ARG A 70 -3.86 3.16 7.82
C ARG A 70 -3.55 3.40 9.30
N LYS A 71 -3.99 4.54 9.84
CA LYS A 71 -3.82 4.88 11.26
C LYS A 71 -4.58 3.90 12.17
N ASP A 72 -5.79 3.51 11.80
CA ASP A 72 -6.55 2.52 12.55
C ASP A 72 -5.86 1.13 12.49
N MET A 73 -5.27 0.76 11.36
CA MET A 73 -4.48 -0.47 11.22
C MET A 73 -3.22 -0.48 12.10
N GLU A 74 -2.52 0.64 12.21
CA GLU A 74 -1.39 0.80 13.14
C GLU A 74 -1.83 0.63 14.59
N SER A 75 -3.02 1.11 14.93
CA SER A 75 -3.62 0.95 16.25
C SER A 75 -3.95 -0.51 16.54
N ILE A 76 -4.50 -1.25 15.56
CA ILE A 76 -4.69 -2.71 15.67
C ILE A 76 -3.36 -3.43 15.89
N ALA A 77 -2.34 -3.13 15.08
CA ALA A 77 -1.03 -3.76 15.19
C ALA A 77 -0.41 -3.54 16.58
N THR A 78 -0.57 -2.33 17.13
CA THR A 78 -0.12 -1.99 18.49
C THR A 78 -0.87 -2.80 19.54
N ALA A 79 -2.20 -2.92 19.42
CA ALA A 79 -3.03 -3.69 20.33
C ALA A 79 -2.70 -5.20 20.28
N ILE A 80 -2.44 -5.77 19.10
CA ILE A 80 -2.00 -7.18 18.96
C ILE A 80 -0.65 -7.40 19.66
N SER A 81 0.30 -6.48 19.50
CA SER A 81 1.60 -6.54 20.16
C SER A 81 1.49 -6.42 21.68
N SER A 82 0.65 -5.49 22.15
CA SER A 82 0.34 -5.32 23.58
C SER A 82 -0.28 -6.57 24.16
N LEU A 83 -1.32 -7.13 23.52
CA LEU A 83 -1.98 -8.37 23.92
C LEU A 83 -0.99 -9.54 24.01
N ALA A 84 -0.08 -9.68 23.04
CA ALA A 84 0.94 -10.71 23.06
C ALA A 84 1.88 -10.56 24.27
N SER A 85 2.32 -9.33 24.56
CA SER A 85 3.15 -9.03 25.73
C SER A 85 2.43 -9.30 27.05
N LEU A 86 1.17 -8.87 27.15
CA LEU A 86 0.33 -9.07 28.33
C LEU A 86 0.07 -10.55 28.61
N HIS A 87 -0.16 -11.34 27.57
CA HIS A 87 -0.29 -12.79 27.70
C HIS A 87 0.99 -13.44 28.24
N GLN A 88 2.15 -13.05 27.74
CA GLN A 88 3.43 -13.55 28.27
C GLN A 88 3.64 -13.16 29.73
N GLU A 89 3.29 -11.92 30.10
CA GLU A 89 3.37 -11.44 31.48
C GLU A 89 2.40 -12.21 32.40
N ALA A 90 1.16 -12.42 31.96
CA ALA A 90 0.14 -13.18 32.68
C ALA A 90 0.54 -14.64 32.87
N LYS A 91 1.22 -15.23 31.88
CA LYS A 91 1.78 -16.59 31.96
C LYS A 91 2.86 -16.71 33.04
N ALA A 92 3.70 -15.69 33.22
CA ALA A 92 4.80 -15.67 34.18
C ALA A 92 4.39 -15.19 35.59
N ALA A 93 3.25 -14.54 35.72
CA ALA A 93 2.78 -13.98 36.99
C ALA A 93 2.39 -15.08 37.99
N VAL A 94 2.80 -14.88 39.25
CA VAL A 94 2.59 -15.83 40.38
C VAL A 94 1.54 -15.33 41.37
N ARG A 95 1.11 -14.06 41.29
CA ARG A 95 0.09 -13.48 42.18
C ARG A 95 -1.24 -13.25 41.43
N SER A 96 -2.34 -13.72 41.99
CA SER A 96 -3.69 -13.59 41.42
C SER A 96 -4.09 -12.13 41.15
N ALA A 97 -3.86 -11.21 42.09
CA ALA A 97 -4.23 -9.80 41.91
C ALA A 97 -3.54 -9.11 40.71
N SER A 98 -2.31 -9.53 40.34
CA SER A 98 -1.65 -9.04 39.12
C SER A 98 -2.22 -9.68 37.85
N VAL A 99 -2.66 -10.95 37.91
CA VAL A 99 -3.24 -11.68 36.77
C VAL A 99 -4.59 -11.07 36.38
N VAL A 100 -5.46 -10.75 37.35
CA VAL A 100 -6.75 -10.07 37.08
C VAL A 100 -6.54 -8.76 36.32
N ALA A 101 -5.58 -7.94 36.75
CA ALA A 101 -5.30 -6.66 36.13
C ALA A 101 -4.72 -6.80 34.71
N LEU A 102 -3.91 -7.83 34.47
CA LEU A 102 -3.38 -8.16 33.14
C LEU A 102 -4.49 -8.64 32.21
N HIS A 103 -5.35 -9.54 32.66
CA HIS A 103 -6.50 -10.03 31.88
C HIS A 103 -7.43 -8.89 31.49
N LYS A 104 -7.76 -7.98 32.41
CA LYS A 104 -8.58 -6.82 32.07
C LYS A 104 -7.97 -5.98 30.93
N ARG A 105 -6.65 -5.76 30.93
CA ARG A 105 -5.97 -5.03 29.85
C ARG A 105 -5.98 -5.82 28.55
N MET A 106 -5.87 -7.15 28.62
CA MET A 106 -5.99 -8.03 27.45
C MET A 106 -7.39 -7.94 26.84
N ASP A 107 -8.44 -7.89 27.66
CA ASP A 107 -9.82 -7.70 27.21
C ASP A 107 -10.02 -6.34 26.53
N ASP A 108 -9.43 -5.28 27.11
CA ASP A 108 -9.47 -3.93 26.52
C ASP A 108 -8.78 -3.90 25.13
N ASP A 109 -7.65 -4.58 24.97
CA ASP A 109 -6.93 -4.72 23.70
C ASP A 109 -7.76 -5.50 22.67
N VAL A 110 -8.38 -6.61 23.09
CA VAL A 110 -9.24 -7.45 22.23
C VAL A 110 -10.48 -6.69 21.77
N GLY A 111 -11.12 -5.94 22.67
CA GLY A 111 -12.24 -5.08 22.34
C GLY A 111 -11.85 -3.96 21.37
N THR A 112 -10.64 -3.41 21.54
CA THR A 112 -10.07 -2.40 20.62
C THR A 112 -9.83 -2.99 19.24
N ILE A 113 -9.17 -4.14 19.14
CA ILE A 113 -8.93 -4.86 17.89
C ILE A 113 -10.26 -5.12 17.18
N SER A 114 -11.25 -5.66 17.89
CA SER A 114 -12.56 -6.02 17.34
C SER A 114 -13.31 -4.82 16.78
N ARG A 115 -13.36 -3.71 17.53
CA ARG A 115 -14.04 -2.49 17.12
C ARG A 115 -13.37 -1.84 15.91
N LEU A 116 -12.04 -1.72 15.92
CA LEU A 116 -11.30 -1.11 14.81
C LEU A 116 -11.38 -1.96 13.56
N ALA A 117 -11.28 -3.29 13.69
CA ALA A 117 -11.39 -4.22 12.57
C ALA A 117 -12.70 -4.06 11.81
N LYS A 118 -13.84 -3.99 12.53
CA LYS A 118 -15.16 -3.74 11.94
C LYS A 118 -15.25 -2.37 11.27
N ALA A 119 -14.73 -1.33 11.92
CA ALA A 119 -14.74 0.03 11.39
C ALA A 119 -13.90 0.15 10.11
N ILE A 120 -12.70 -0.44 10.09
CA ILE A 120 -11.84 -0.47 8.90
C ILE A 120 -12.52 -1.21 7.77
N ARG A 121 -13.14 -2.38 8.03
CA ARG A 121 -13.88 -3.10 6.99
C ARG A 121 -14.94 -2.23 6.34
N GLN A 122 -15.79 -1.59 7.15
CA GLN A 122 -16.85 -0.70 6.65
C GLN A 122 -16.28 0.47 5.83
N ARG A 123 -15.15 1.03 6.25
CA ARG A 123 -14.47 2.09 5.49
C ARG A 123 -13.92 1.59 4.16
N ILE A 124 -13.34 0.39 4.12
CA ILE A 124 -12.85 -0.23 2.88
C ILE A 124 -14.00 -0.47 1.92
N GLU A 125 -15.11 -1.05 2.40
CA GLU A 125 -16.34 -1.25 1.61
C GLU A 125 -16.87 0.08 1.05
N GLY A 126 -16.94 1.13 1.88
CA GLY A 126 -17.33 2.47 1.44
C GLY A 126 -16.38 3.06 0.39
N ILE A 127 -15.07 2.89 0.55
CA ILE A 127 -14.09 3.31 -0.47
C ILE A 127 -14.29 2.53 -1.79
N GLN A 128 -14.65 1.25 -1.74
CA GLN A 128 -14.94 0.45 -2.94
C GLN A 128 -16.16 0.99 -3.68
N GLU A 129 -17.25 1.27 -2.98
CA GLU A 129 -18.45 1.89 -3.56
C GLU A 129 -18.13 3.25 -4.18
N GLU A 130 -17.31 4.07 -3.51
CA GLU A 130 -16.85 5.35 -4.04
C GLU A 130 -15.96 5.17 -5.28
N ASN A 131 -15.10 4.16 -5.31
CA ASN A 131 -14.29 3.85 -6.49
C ASN A 131 -15.16 3.48 -7.69
N GLU A 132 -16.19 2.65 -7.50
CA GLU A 132 -17.16 2.31 -8.54
C GLU A 132 -17.94 3.54 -9.02
N ALA A 133 -18.38 4.39 -8.10
CA ALA A 133 -19.04 5.65 -8.44
C ALA A 133 -18.12 6.59 -9.21
N ASN A 134 -16.82 6.63 -8.86
CA ASN A 134 -15.82 7.49 -9.50
C ASN A 134 -15.64 7.16 -10.98
N ARG A 135 -15.92 5.92 -11.40
CA ARG A 135 -15.86 5.49 -12.81
C ARG A 135 -16.82 6.24 -13.73
N LYS A 136 -17.83 6.92 -13.18
CA LYS A 136 -18.80 7.71 -13.93
C LYS A 136 -18.25 9.09 -14.34
N TYR A 137 -17.19 9.57 -13.70
CA TYR A 137 -16.57 10.85 -14.07
C TYR A 137 -15.77 10.73 -15.37
N PRO A 138 -15.71 11.80 -16.19
CA PRO A 138 -14.85 11.86 -17.35
C PRO A 138 -13.39 11.52 -17.00
N ARG A 139 -12.73 10.73 -17.85
CA ARG A 139 -11.33 10.26 -17.68
C ARG A 139 -11.08 9.37 -16.45
N CYS A 140 -12.11 9.00 -15.70
CA CYS A 140 -12.01 8.16 -14.50
C CYS A 140 -12.60 6.77 -14.67
N GLY A 141 -13.01 6.39 -15.89
CA GLY A 141 -13.60 5.09 -16.20
C GLY A 141 -12.72 3.89 -15.81
N ALA A 142 -13.31 2.69 -15.89
CA ALA A 142 -12.62 1.44 -15.57
C ALA A 142 -11.28 1.32 -16.32
N GLY A 143 -10.20 1.03 -15.60
CA GLY A 143 -8.85 0.92 -16.16
C GLY A 143 -8.12 2.25 -16.39
N SER A 144 -8.75 3.39 -16.09
CA SER A 144 -8.05 4.70 -16.07
C SER A 144 -6.91 4.72 -15.05
N ALA A 145 -5.96 5.64 -15.19
CA ALA A 145 -4.86 5.76 -14.22
C ALA A 145 -5.38 6.00 -12.79
N THR A 146 -6.40 6.85 -12.65
CA THR A 146 -7.05 7.15 -11.37
C THR A 146 -7.79 5.93 -10.80
N ASP A 147 -8.59 5.23 -11.61
CA ASP A 147 -9.30 4.01 -11.20
C ASP A 147 -8.33 2.91 -10.75
N ARG A 148 -7.24 2.72 -11.52
CA ARG A 148 -6.18 1.77 -11.18
C ARG A 148 -5.52 2.09 -9.85
N HIS A 149 -5.15 3.34 -9.65
CA HIS A 149 -4.53 3.79 -8.41
C HIS A 149 -5.46 3.56 -7.21
N ARG A 150 -6.70 4.03 -7.31
CA ARG A 150 -7.71 3.89 -6.25
C ARG A 150 -7.97 2.42 -5.93
N THR A 151 -8.19 1.59 -6.94
CA THR A 151 -8.44 0.14 -6.80
C THR A 151 -7.24 -0.56 -6.14
N SER A 152 -6.01 -0.32 -6.62
CA SER A 152 -4.80 -0.94 -6.08
C SER A 152 -4.55 -0.58 -4.61
N VAL A 153 -4.75 0.69 -4.25
CA VAL A 153 -4.62 1.15 -2.86
C VAL A 153 -5.68 0.50 -1.97
N THR A 154 -6.95 0.49 -2.38
CA THR A 154 -8.04 -0.13 -1.62
C THR A 154 -7.83 -1.64 -1.42
N MET A 155 -7.35 -2.34 -2.45
CA MET A 155 -6.97 -3.75 -2.34
C MET A 155 -5.85 -3.98 -1.32
N THR A 156 -4.83 -3.11 -1.33
CA THR A 156 -3.72 -3.20 -0.37
C THR A 156 -4.22 -3.04 1.06
N LEU A 157 -5.19 -2.16 1.29
CA LEU A 157 -5.84 -2.02 2.60
C LEU A 157 -6.58 -3.30 3.00
N GLY A 158 -7.38 -3.88 2.08
CA GLY A 158 -8.09 -5.14 2.32
C GLY A 158 -7.13 -6.29 2.68
N LYS A 159 -6.04 -6.43 1.93
CA LYS A 159 -4.99 -7.41 2.21
C LYS A 159 -4.35 -7.18 3.58
N LYS A 160 -4.00 -5.94 3.91
CA LYS A 160 -3.36 -5.63 5.20
C LYS A 160 -4.29 -5.90 6.39
N LEU A 161 -5.59 -5.61 6.27
CA LEU A 161 -6.55 -5.96 7.32
C LEU A 161 -6.68 -7.48 7.49
N LYS A 162 -6.74 -8.23 6.38
CA LYS A 162 -6.72 -9.70 6.39
C LYS A 162 -5.49 -10.23 7.12
N ASP A 163 -4.31 -9.72 6.80
CA ASP A 163 -3.05 -10.15 7.43
C ASP A 163 -3.06 -9.89 8.96
N LEU A 164 -3.49 -8.69 9.38
CA LEU A 164 -3.61 -8.34 10.81
C LEU A 164 -4.60 -9.25 11.57
N MET A 165 -5.72 -9.60 10.94
CA MET A 165 -6.68 -10.53 11.54
C MET A 165 -6.12 -11.96 11.61
N GLY A 166 -5.32 -12.38 10.62
CA GLY A 166 -4.58 -13.63 10.68
C GLY A 166 -3.61 -13.68 11.87
N GLU A 167 -2.80 -12.63 12.05
CA GLU A 167 -1.88 -12.51 13.19
C GLU A 167 -2.63 -12.56 14.54
N PHE A 168 -3.78 -11.91 14.63
CA PHE A 168 -4.62 -11.95 15.83
C PHE A 168 -5.20 -13.34 16.10
N MET A 169 -5.69 -14.04 15.06
CA MET A 169 -6.20 -15.41 15.20
C MET A 169 -5.11 -16.38 15.65
N ASP A 170 -3.91 -16.27 15.09
CA ASP A 170 -2.76 -17.09 15.48
C ASP A 170 -2.33 -16.84 16.92
N LEU A 171 -2.36 -15.57 17.37
CA LEU A 171 -2.13 -15.23 18.76
C LEU A 171 -3.16 -15.87 19.68
N ARG A 172 -4.46 -15.76 19.36
CA ARG A 172 -5.52 -16.40 20.15
C ARG A 172 -5.36 -17.92 20.21
N ASN A 173 -5.08 -18.58 19.09
CA ASN A 173 -4.90 -20.03 19.08
C ASN A 173 -3.75 -20.45 20.01
N ARG A 174 -2.64 -19.69 20.02
CA ARG A 174 -1.55 -19.90 20.99
C ARG A 174 -1.99 -19.68 22.43
N MET A 175 -2.81 -18.67 22.72
CA MET A 175 -3.33 -18.43 24.06
C MET A 175 -4.24 -19.55 24.55
N ALA A 176 -5.11 -20.08 23.68
CA ALA A 176 -5.97 -21.22 23.98
C ALA A 176 -5.16 -22.49 24.26
N GLU A 177 -4.13 -22.76 23.45
CA GLU A 177 -3.22 -23.89 23.66
C GLU A 177 -2.42 -23.76 24.97
N ASP A 178 -1.90 -22.57 25.26
CA ASP A 178 -1.22 -22.28 26.53
C ASP A 178 -2.15 -22.49 27.74
N HIS A 179 -3.42 -22.14 27.61
CA HIS A 179 -4.42 -22.38 28.66
C HIS A 179 -4.67 -23.87 28.86
N ARG A 180 -4.87 -24.64 27.77
CA ARG A 180 -4.99 -26.09 27.82
C ARG A 180 -3.81 -26.73 28.54
N SER A 181 -2.59 -26.40 28.13
CA SER A 181 -1.36 -26.90 28.76
C SER A 181 -1.27 -26.55 30.25
N THR A 182 -1.74 -25.36 30.62
CA THR A 182 -1.80 -24.94 32.03
C THR A 182 -2.78 -25.82 32.81
N VAL A 183 -4.00 -26.01 32.31
CA VAL A 183 -5.02 -26.86 32.95
C VAL A 183 -4.49 -28.27 33.16
N GLU A 184 -3.96 -28.91 32.12
CA GLU A 184 -3.40 -30.26 32.20
C GLU A 184 -2.31 -30.38 33.26
N ARG A 185 -1.35 -29.44 33.25
CA ARG A 185 -0.24 -29.45 34.21
C ARG A 185 -0.72 -29.24 35.64
N ARG A 186 -1.63 -28.29 35.86
CA ARG A 186 -2.12 -27.94 37.19
C ARG A 186 -2.95 -29.05 37.80
N VAL A 187 -3.83 -29.66 37.00
CA VAL A 187 -4.60 -30.81 37.44
C VAL A 187 -3.66 -31.97 37.77
N TYR A 188 -2.70 -32.31 36.90
CA TYR A 188 -1.73 -33.38 37.17
C TYR A 188 -0.92 -33.17 38.46
N ILE A 189 -0.52 -31.94 38.77
CA ILE A 189 0.23 -31.64 40.01
C ILE A 189 -0.60 -31.98 41.26
N VAL A 190 -1.91 -31.79 41.21
CA VAL A 190 -2.80 -31.97 42.36
C VAL A 190 -3.37 -33.39 42.45
N THR A 191 -3.64 -34.02 41.31
CA THR A 191 -4.25 -35.36 41.25
C THR A 191 -3.22 -36.48 41.16
N GLY A 192 -2.03 -36.19 40.61
CA GLY A 192 -1.02 -37.19 40.25
C GLY A 192 -1.35 -38.04 39.02
N GLU A 193 -2.50 -37.82 38.39
CA GLU A 193 -2.97 -38.58 37.23
C GLU A 193 -3.27 -37.65 36.04
N LYS A 194 -2.95 -38.13 34.84
CA LYS A 194 -3.30 -37.41 33.61
C LYS A 194 -4.80 -37.60 33.35
N LEU A 195 -5.52 -36.50 33.19
CA LEU A 195 -6.93 -36.55 32.79
C LEU A 195 -7.08 -37.00 31.33
N PRO A 196 -8.18 -37.71 31.00
CA PRO A 196 -8.60 -37.90 29.61
C PRO A 196 -8.80 -36.56 28.91
N ASP A 197 -8.49 -36.50 27.62
CA ASP A 197 -8.62 -35.26 26.84
C ASP A 197 -10.06 -34.70 26.86
N GLU A 198 -11.07 -35.58 26.86
CA GLU A 198 -12.50 -35.20 26.99
C GLU A 198 -12.81 -34.44 28.30
N ASP A 199 -12.14 -34.81 29.40
CA ASP A 199 -12.32 -34.15 30.68
C ASP A 199 -11.59 -32.81 30.73
N VAL A 200 -10.43 -32.71 30.08
CA VAL A 200 -9.69 -31.45 29.92
C VAL A 200 -10.52 -30.46 29.10
N ASP A 201 -11.10 -30.90 27.98
CA ASP A 201 -11.97 -30.08 27.14
C ASP A 201 -13.18 -29.57 27.93
N ARG A 202 -13.82 -30.44 28.74
CA ARG A 202 -14.92 -30.05 29.61
C ARG A 202 -14.52 -28.99 30.64
N ILE A 203 -13.31 -29.07 31.21
CA ILE A 203 -12.79 -28.03 32.11
C ILE A 203 -12.57 -26.71 31.37
N ILE A 204 -12.03 -26.76 30.15
CA ILE A 204 -11.77 -25.58 29.32
C ILE A 204 -13.07 -24.91 28.88
N GLU A 205 -14.13 -25.68 28.60
CA GLU A 205 -15.43 -25.16 28.18
C GLU A 205 -16.27 -24.62 29.34
N THR A 206 -16.24 -25.29 30.50
CA THR A 206 -17.15 -24.98 31.62
C THR A 206 -16.49 -24.17 32.75
N GLY A 207 -15.16 -24.15 32.81
CA GLY A 207 -14.40 -23.61 33.94
C GLY A 207 -14.43 -24.48 35.20
N GLN A 208 -15.28 -25.53 35.25
CA GLN A 208 -15.59 -26.30 36.47
C GLN A 208 -14.52 -27.34 36.81
N SER A 209 -13.29 -26.90 37.08
CA SER A 209 -12.18 -27.78 37.48
C SER A 209 -12.36 -28.42 38.87
N GLU A 210 -13.15 -27.79 39.76
CA GLU A 210 -13.36 -28.22 41.14
C GLU A 210 -13.88 -29.65 41.25
N ASN A 211 -14.89 -30.01 40.45
CA ASN A 211 -15.51 -31.34 40.47
C ASN A 211 -14.51 -32.47 40.17
N PHE A 212 -13.55 -32.21 39.29
CA PHE A 212 -12.54 -33.18 38.88
C PHE A 212 -11.41 -33.28 39.91
N ILE A 213 -10.95 -32.12 40.39
CA ILE A 213 -9.86 -32.05 41.36
C ILE A 213 -10.33 -32.63 42.71
N GLN A 214 -11.56 -32.38 43.13
CA GLN A 214 -12.13 -32.90 44.39
C GLN A 214 -12.28 -34.43 44.38
N ALA A 215 -12.67 -35.01 43.24
CA ALA A 215 -12.74 -36.46 43.07
C ALA A 215 -11.38 -37.14 43.28
N ALA A 216 -10.30 -36.50 42.79
CA ALA A 216 -8.94 -37.03 42.91
C ALA A 216 -8.30 -36.80 44.29
N ILE A 217 -8.52 -35.65 44.92
CA ILE A 217 -7.94 -35.32 46.23
C ILE A 217 -8.55 -36.16 47.35
N SER A 218 -9.80 -36.60 47.21
CA SER A 218 -10.43 -37.56 48.12
C SER A 218 -9.58 -38.83 48.33
N ALA A 219 -8.67 -39.14 47.39
CA ALA A 219 -7.71 -40.23 47.47
C ALA A 219 -6.33 -39.84 48.05
N GLN A 220 -5.92 -38.57 48.07
CA GLN A 220 -4.55 -38.11 48.36
C GLN A 220 -4.38 -37.04 49.47
N GLY A 221 -5.47 -36.41 49.95
CA GLY A 221 -5.46 -35.59 51.18
C GLY A 221 -4.83 -34.19 51.11
N GLN A 222 -4.62 -33.61 49.92
CA GLN A 222 -4.01 -32.27 49.73
C GLN A 222 -5.06 -31.15 49.51
N SER A 223 -5.82 -30.76 50.54
CA SER A 223 -6.93 -29.79 50.38
C SER A 223 -6.49 -28.35 50.11
N ALA A 224 -5.32 -27.91 50.60
CA ALA A 224 -4.90 -26.50 50.46
C ALA A 224 -4.39 -26.15 49.05
N ALA A 225 -3.76 -27.11 48.35
CA ALA A 225 -3.30 -26.92 46.97
C ALA A 225 -4.46 -26.92 45.95
N MET A 226 -5.63 -27.43 46.35
CA MET A 226 -6.84 -27.46 45.52
C MET A 226 -7.38 -26.07 45.22
N GLU A 227 -7.58 -25.28 46.27
CA GLU A 227 -8.28 -24.01 46.19
C GLU A 227 -7.51 -23.01 45.32
N ASP A 228 -6.19 -22.96 45.48
CA ASP A 228 -5.29 -22.14 44.67
C ASP A 228 -5.32 -22.54 43.18
N VAL A 229 -5.32 -23.86 42.88
CA VAL A 229 -5.33 -24.35 41.50
C VAL A 229 -6.68 -24.13 40.82
N VAL A 230 -7.79 -24.40 41.52
CA VAL A 230 -9.14 -24.14 41.00
C VAL A 230 -9.32 -22.66 40.71
N ALA A 231 -8.89 -21.78 41.63
CA ALA A 231 -8.94 -20.34 41.43
C ALA A 231 -8.10 -19.88 40.22
N GLU A 232 -6.87 -20.38 40.08
CA GLU A 232 -6.01 -20.05 38.92
C GLU A 232 -6.63 -20.52 37.60
N ILE A 233 -7.19 -21.73 37.54
CA ILE A 233 -7.85 -22.26 36.34
C ILE A 233 -9.07 -21.41 35.98
N GLN A 234 -9.92 -21.08 36.96
CA GLN A 234 -11.13 -20.29 36.72
C GLN A 234 -10.81 -18.87 36.25
N GLU A 235 -9.81 -18.23 36.86
CA GLU A 235 -9.38 -16.87 36.49
C GLU A 235 -8.85 -16.81 35.04
N ARG A 236 -8.09 -17.83 34.63
CA ARG A 236 -7.61 -17.95 33.24
C ARG A 236 -8.71 -18.35 32.28
N HIS A 237 -9.65 -19.20 32.70
CA HIS A 237 -10.78 -19.64 31.87
C HIS A 237 -11.62 -18.44 31.43
N ASN A 238 -11.99 -17.56 32.36
CA ASN A 238 -12.80 -16.37 32.05
C ASN A 238 -12.12 -15.50 30.97
N ALA A 239 -10.82 -15.22 31.12
CA ALA A 239 -10.07 -14.42 30.14
C ALA A 239 -9.99 -15.08 28.76
N VAL A 240 -9.79 -16.39 28.68
CA VAL A 240 -9.73 -17.11 27.39
C VAL A 240 -11.10 -17.21 26.72
N MET A 241 -12.17 -17.32 27.51
CA MET A 241 -13.54 -17.36 27.02
C MET A 241 -14.00 -16.01 26.48
N ASP A 242 -13.69 -14.91 27.17
CA ASP A 242 -14.03 -13.56 26.72
C ASP A 242 -13.36 -13.22 25.38
N ILE A 243 -12.10 -13.64 25.22
CA ILE A 243 -11.37 -13.57 23.95
C ILE A 243 -12.06 -14.40 22.86
N THR A 244 -12.48 -15.63 23.20
CA THR A 244 -13.10 -16.56 22.23
C THR A 244 -14.46 -16.06 21.74
N GLN A 245 -15.27 -15.47 22.62
CA GLN A 245 -16.60 -14.96 22.26
C GLN A 245 -16.51 -13.76 21.31
N GLN A 246 -15.59 -12.83 21.54
CA GLN A 246 -15.40 -11.65 20.68
C GLN A 246 -14.85 -12.01 19.29
N LEU A 247 -14.21 -13.18 19.16
CA LEU A 247 -13.59 -13.65 17.93
C LEU A 247 -14.52 -14.38 16.97
N GLN A 248 -15.65 -14.93 17.44
CA GLN A 248 -16.57 -15.65 16.55
C GLN A 248 -17.11 -14.72 15.45
N GLU A 249 -17.40 -13.46 15.79
CA GLU A 249 -17.84 -12.45 14.83
C GLU A 249 -16.71 -11.98 13.90
N LEU A 250 -15.49 -11.83 14.42
CA LEU A 250 -14.31 -11.49 13.62
C LEU A 250 -13.89 -12.62 12.67
N HIS A 251 -14.15 -13.87 13.01
CA HIS A 251 -13.87 -15.00 12.15
C HIS A 251 -14.67 -14.95 10.85
N GLN A 252 -15.98 -14.69 10.95
CA GLN A 252 -16.80 -14.48 9.76
C GLN A 252 -16.29 -13.29 8.95
N MET A 253 -15.97 -12.18 9.62
CA MET A 253 -15.41 -11.00 8.98
C MET A 253 -14.11 -11.29 8.22
N PHE A 254 -13.23 -12.12 8.78
CA PHE A 254 -11.99 -12.55 8.13
C PHE A 254 -12.22 -13.36 6.87
N LEU A 255 -13.19 -14.29 6.89
CA LEU A 255 -13.58 -15.05 5.71
C LEU A 255 -14.14 -14.12 4.63
N ASP A 256 -14.99 -13.18 5.00
CA ASP A 256 -15.57 -12.19 4.07
C ASP A 256 -14.49 -11.27 3.48
N MET A 257 -13.43 -10.95 4.22
CA MET A 257 -12.30 -10.20 3.67
C MET A 257 -11.43 -11.04 2.75
N ALA A 258 -11.27 -12.33 3.04
CA ALA A 258 -10.52 -13.23 2.16
C ALA A 258 -11.19 -13.29 0.78
N THR A 259 -12.52 -13.40 0.74
CA THR A 259 -13.28 -13.38 -0.52
C THR A 259 -13.26 -12.00 -1.18
N MET A 260 -13.37 -10.91 -0.42
CA MET A 260 -13.27 -9.55 -0.94
C MET A 260 -11.92 -9.29 -1.62
N VAL A 261 -10.81 -9.72 -1.02
CA VAL A 261 -9.46 -9.57 -1.59
C VAL A 261 -9.28 -10.45 -2.83
N GLU A 262 -9.83 -11.67 -2.82
CA GLU A 262 -9.78 -12.59 -3.95
C GLU A 262 -10.58 -12.06 -5.17
N ALA A 263 -11.80 -11.58 -4.96
CA ALA A 263 -12.63 -10.98 -6.00
C ALA A 263 -11.98 -9.75 -6.66
N GLN A 264 -11.20 -8.97 -5.89
CA GLN A 264 -10.47 -7.83 -6.45
C GLN A 264 -9.14 -8.26 -7.13
N GLY A 265 -8.60 -9.45 -6.80
CA GLY A 265 -7.38 -10.02 -7.38
C GLY A 265 -7.44 -10.15 -8.89
N GLU A 266 -8.56 -10.66 -9.41
CA GLU A 266 -8.81 -10.80 -10.85
C GLU A 266 -8.82 -9.45 -11.58
N MET A 267 -9.25 -8.38 -10.91
CA MET A 267 -9.24 -7.04 -11.48
C MET A 267 -7.82 -6.46 -11.56
N LEU A 268 -6.94 -6.76 -10.60
CA LEU A 268 -5.57 -6.24 -10.59
C LEU A 268 -4.69 -6.83 -11.70
N ASP A 269 -4.88 -8.10 -12.04
CA ASP A 269 -4.18 -8.75 -13.17
C ASP A 269 -4.49 -8.04 -14.51
N SER A 270 -5.74 -7.60 -14.69
CA SER A 270 -6.12 -6.78 -15.85
C SER A 270 -5.44 -5.40 -15.83
N ILE A 271 -5.26 -4.82 -14.64
CA ILE A 271 -4.62 -3.52 -14.44
C ILE A 271 -3.12 -3.58 -14.77
N GLU A 272 -2.41 -4.61 -14.32
CA GLU A 272 -0.99 -4.81 -14.65
C GLU A 272 -0.79 -4.96 -16.16
N SER A 273 -1.68 -5.69 -16.85
CA SER A 273 -1.64 -5.84 -18.30
C SER A 273 -1.80 -4.49 -19.04
N HIS A 274 -2.75 -3.64 -18.61
CA HIS A 274 -2.97 -2.32 -19.20
C HIS A 274 -1.90 -1.27 -18.81
N VAL A 275 -1.18 -1.43 -17.71
CA VAL A 275 0.00 -0.61 -17.39
C VAL A 275 1.17 -1.01 -18.30
N GLY A 276 1.37 -2.33 -18.50
CA GLY A 276 2.35 -2.84 -19.45
C GLY A 276 2.14 -2.28 -20.86
N GLU A 277 0.88 -2.30 -21.32
CA GLU A 277 0.50 -1.76 -22.63
C GLU A 277 0.69 -0.23 -22.73
N ALA A 278 0.35 0.53 -21.69
CA ALA A 278 0.56 1.98 -21.67
C ALA A 278 2.05 2.37 -21.68
N VAL A 279 2.89 1.62 -20.96
CA VAL A 279 4.36 1.81 -20.98
C VAL A 279 4.91 1.49 -22.37
N GLU A 280 4.42 0.42 -23.00
CA GLU A 280 4.79 0.05 -24.37
C GLU A 280 4.37 1.11 -25.40
N GLN A 281 3.15 1.64 -25.30
CA GLN A 281 2.64 2.73 -26.16
C GLN A 281 3.45 4.02 -25.99
N THR A 282 3.84 4.37 -24.76
CA THR A 282 4.66 5.58 -24.49
C THR A 282 6.09 5.41 -25.00
N SER A 283 6.67 4.21 -24.84
CA SER A 283 7.98 3.86 -25.40
C SER A 283 7.98 3.96 -26.92
N THR A 284 6.94 3.40 -27.56
CA THR A 284 6.74 3.44 -29.01
C THR A 284 6.55 4.87 -29.51
N ALA A 285 5.74 5.69 -28.83
CA ALA A 285 5.52 7.09 -29.16
C ALA A 285 6.83 7.91 -29.07
N LYS A 286 7.65 7.67 -28.03
CA LYS A 286 8.98 8.29 -27.89
C LYS A 286 9.90 7.93 -29.06
N GLN A 287 9.87 6.67 -29.50
CA GLN A 287 10.66 6.21 -30.64
C GLN A 287 10.18 6.83 -31.97
N GLN A 288 8.87 6.98 -32.15
CA GLN A 288 8.28 7.65 -33.32
C GLN A 288 8.62 9.15 -33.35
N LEU A 289 8.59 9.85 -32.21
CA LEU A 289 9.01 11.25 -32.11
C LEU A 289 10.49 11.44 -32.46
N GLN A 290 11.37 10.57 -31.94
CA GLN A 290 12.80 10.60 -32.29
C GLN A 290 13.02 10.37 -33.79
N THR A 291 12.31 9.41 -34.37
CA THR A 291 12.37 9.12 -35.81
C THR A 291 11.86 10.29 -36.64
N ALA A 292 10.77 10.94 -36.22
CA ALA A 292 10.21 12.12 -36.89
C ALA A 292 11.19 13.30 -36.88
N VAL A 293 11.90 13.55 -35.76
CA VAL A 293 12.94 14.58 -35.69
C VAL A 293 14.09 14.30 -36.65
N VAL A 294 14.55 13.04 -36.74
CA VAL A 294 15.62 12.64 -37.68
C VAL A 294 15.17 12.83 -39.14
N ILE A 295 13.94 12.44 -39.48
CA ILE A 295 13.37 12.63 -40.82
C ILE A 295 13.24 14.13 -41.13
N GLN A 296 12.77 14.94 -40.18
CA GLN A 296 12.65 16.39 -40.34
C GLN A 296 14.02 17.07 -40.56
N GLN A 297 15.07 16.62 -39.87
CA GLN A 297 16.42 17.16 -40.05
C GLN A 297 17.01 16.76 -41.42
N ASN A 298 16.75 15.55 -41.89
CA ASN A 298 17.29 15.08 -43.15
C ASN A 298 16.57 15.70 -44.37
N THR A 299 15.25 15.86 -44.30
CA THR A 299 14.45 16.47 -45.38
C THR A 299 14.80 17.93 -45.66
N ARG A 300 15.17 18.71 -44.63
CA ARG A 300 15.63 20.11 -44.80
C ARG A 300 16.81 20.25 -45.78
N LYS A 301 17.74 19.29 -45.79
CA LYS A 301 18.89 19.29 -46.70
C LYS A 301 18.46 19.07 -48.16
N TRP A 302 17.49 18.19 -48.37
CA TRP A 302 16.95 17.89 -49.70
C TRP A 302 16.14 19.05 -50.29
N TYR A 303 15.40 19.80 -49.47
CA TYR A 303 14.71 21.01 -49.92
C TYR A 303 15.69 22.10 -50.41
N ILE A 304 16.81 22.30 -49.72
CA ILE A 304 17.85 23.26 -50.13
C ILE A 304 18.53 22.79 -51.42
N ILE A 305 18.91 21.52 -51.50
CA ILE A 305 19.53 20.94 -52.71
C ILE A 305 18.58 21.06 -53.91
N GLY A 306 17.30 20.73 -53.73
CA GLY A 306 16.27 20.86 -54.76
C GLY A 306 16.06 22.32 -55.21
N GLY A 307 16.03 23.26 -54.26
CA GLY A 307 15.90 24.69 -54.56
C GLY A 307 17.08 25.25 -55.35
N VAL A 308 18.31 24.87 -55.00
CA VAL A 308 19.53 25.28 -55.75
C VAL A 308 19.53 24.68 -57.15
N ALA A 309 19.20 23.39 -57.29
CA ALA A 309 19.12 22.74 -58.61
C ALA A 309 18.07 23.42 -59.51
N PHE A 310 16.91 23.77 -58.96
CA PHE A 310 15.86 24.50 -59.68
C PHE A 310 16.33 25.88 -60.15
N LEU A 311 17.04 26.63 -59.30
CA LEU A 311 17.57 27.96 -59.65
C LEU A 311 18.61 27.89 -60.78
N VAL A 312 19.49 26.87 -60.75
CA VAL A 312 20.48 26.65 -61.83
C VAL A 312 19.79 26.35 -63.16
N ILE A 313 18.76 25.49 -63.15
CA ILE A 313 17.97 25.18 -64.36
C ILE A 313 17.31 26.45 -64.92
N LEU A 314 16.76 27.30 -64.04
CA LEU A 314 16.17 28.59 -64.43
C LEU A 314 17.19 29.51 -65.12
N LEU A 315 18.41 29.61 -64.59
CA LEU A 315 19.49 30.40 -65.20
C LEU A 315 19.91 29.87 -66.58
N ILE A 316 20.01 28.55 -66.73
CA ILE A 316 20.33 27.91 -68.02
C ILE A 316 19.28 28.23 -69.08
N ILE A 317 18.01 28.36 -68.70
CA ILE A 317 16.93 28.71 -69.63
C ILE A 317 16.94 30.22 -69.96
N ILE A 318 17.15 31.08 -68.95
CA ILE A 318 17.05 32.54 -69.10
C ILE A 318 18.23 33.13 -69.88
N ILE A 319 19.47 32.70 -69.61
CA ILE A 319 20.69 33.24 -70.23
C ILE A 319 20.65 33.21 -71.77
N PRO A 320 20.32 32.09 -72.44
CA PRO A 320 20.25 32.04 -73.90
C PRO A 320 19.07 32.85 -74.46
N LEU A 321 17.94 32.93 -73.76
CA LEU A 321 16.81 33.79 -74.16
C LEU A 321 17.20 35.26 -74.15
N VAL A 322 17.89 35.72 -73.11
CA VAL A 322 18.37 37.11 -73.01
C VAL A 322 19.50 37.39 -74.00
N SER A 323 20.43 36.46 -74.20
CA SER A 323 21.50 36.59 -75.20
C SER A 323 20.96 36.56 -76.64
N SER A 324 19.84 35.88 -76.89
CA SER A 324 19.15 35.89 -78.18
C SER A 324 18.33 37.16 -78.41
N ALA A 325 17.88 37.82 -77.33
CA ALA A 325 17.14 39.09 -77.42
C ALA A 325 18.05 40.32 -77.53
N MET A 326 19.31 40.22 -77.10
CA MET A 326 20.32 41.28 -77.18
C MET A 326 21.22 41.22 -78.44
N LYS A 327 21.05 40.23 -79.31
CA LYS A 327 21.63 40.19 -80.66
C LYS A 327 20.61 40.70 -81.67
#